data_AF-A0A1I2AZT8-F1
#
_entry.id   AF-A0A1I2AZT8-F1
#
_cell.length_a   1.000
_cell.length_b   1.000
_cell.length_c   1.000
_cell.angle_alpha   90.00
_cell.angle_beta   90.00
_cell.angle_gamma   90.00
#
_symmetry.space_group_name_H-M   'P 1'
#
loop_
_entity.id
_entity.type
_entity.pdbx_description
1 polymer ?
#
loop_
_entity_poly.entity_id
_entity_poly.type
_entity_poly.pdbx_seq_one_letter_code
_entity_poly.pdbx_strand_id
1 'polypeptide(L)'
;MSCRFFVVIFLFSFVILPVTGQQTDTFVEEWKQYRNADDHEKNFKEISFLRALERFVKNCDALNRYAEELNDWKIEVSEDAKFSVLATVVSYELRPDKFIYCIKSNDSGTAFGFSREINRPLDKGWTLNYDLLPLSEDTLVGLKVFVQGKLWLDIPDLNTAILLESLLRSGGSESIFQLSEKIQKRLSLMMSQPELFFNDFSGFSGLSTLLLPKEGLKIVTWNIEERDGDHHFYGKIAINKGEGQINVFQLRDNFRDISQPEYASLQFPDWYGAVYYHVIPIHYKKDIYYTLLGYNGKDAFSKLRVIDVLYFNEKGYPNFGASVFNINGRLKKRLLFEYNNNAGMMLKYDEREKKIVMDHLSPMDAVYEGYRSYYVPDLTYDALEYRKGQWVLLQGIEYPNR
;
A
#
# COMPACT_ATOMS: atom_id res chain seq x y z
N MET A 1 70.18 45.89 28.20
CA MET A 1 69.76 45.52 26.82
C MET A 1 68.64 44.51 26.94
N SER A 2 67.39 44.93 26.76
CA SER A 2 66.21 44.06 26.80
C SER A 2 65.74 43.84 25.37
N CYS A 3 65.78 42.60 24.90
CA CYS A 3 65.34 42.19 23.57
C CYS A 3 63.90 41.66 23.68
N ARG A 4 62.94 42.33 23.04
CA ARG A 4 61.53 41.89 22.94
C ARG A 4 61.40 40.95 21.74
N PHE A 5 60.99 39.71 21.98
CA PHE A 5 60.54 38.80 20.92
C PHE A 5 59.09 39.10 20.56
N PHE A 6 58.84 39.40 19.29
CA PHE A 6 57.50 39.51 18.71
C PHE A 6 57.07 38.11 18.27
N VAL A 7 56.04 37.55 18.90
CA VAL A 7 55.39 36.31 18.44
C VAL A 7 54.29 36.71 17.47
N VAL A 8 54.48 36.41 16.18
CA VAL A 8 53.46 36.55 15.15
C VAL A 8 52.57 35.31 15.20
N ILE A 9 51.34 35.48 15.69
CA ILE A 9 50.30 34.45 15.66
C ILE A 9 49.66 34.48 14.27
N PHE A 10 49.93 33.48 13.44
CA PHE A 10 49.19 33.24 12.20
C PHE A 10 47.81 32.68 12.55
N LEU A 11 46.78 33.52 12.48
CA LEU A 11 45.38 33.10 12.47
C LEU A 11 45.08 32.46 11.12
N PHE A 12 45.15 31.13 11.04
CA PHE A 12 44.58 30.37 9.94
C PHE A 12 43.04 30.43 10.06
N SER A 13 42.41 31.32 9.30
CA SER A 13 40.97 31.24 9.04
C SER A 13 40.71 29.99 8.19
N PHE A 14 40.35 28.89 8.83
CA PHE A 14 39.70 27.77 8.15
C PHE A 14 38.36 28.28 7.61
N VAL A 15 38.28 28.53 6.30
CA VAL A 15 37.01 28.60 5.61
C VAL A 15 36.45 27.17 5.66
N ILE A 16 35.53 26.93 6.57
CA ILE A 16 34.70 25.72 6.53
C ILE A 16 33.80 25.89 5.32
N LEU A 17 34.18 25.30 4.18
CA LEU A 17 33.24 25.10 3.08
C LEU A 17 32.10 24.24 3.63
N PRO A 18 30.83 24.64 3.45
CA PRO A 18 29.74 23.83 3.93
C PRO A 18 29.75 22.49 3.20
N VAL A 19 29.72 21.40 3.97
CA VAL A 19 29.69 20.00 3.50
C VAL A 19 28.53 19.73 2.51
N THR A 20 27.57 20.65 2.42
CA THR A 20 26.42 20.62 1.51
C THR A 20 26.79 20.75 0.03
N GLY A 21 27.90 21.43 -0.33
CA GLY A 21 28.29 21.63 -1.73
C GLY A 21 28.69 20.33 -2.44
N GLN A 22 29.60 19.57 -1.83
CA GLN A 22 30.15 18.34 -2.42
C GLN A 22 29.08 17.24 -2.60
N GLN A 23 28.17 17.09 -1.64
CA GLN A 23 27.08 16.11 -1.73
C GLN A 23 26.07 16.47 -2.82
N THR A 24 25.90 17.76 -3.11
CA THR A 24 24.98 18.24 -4.15
C THR A 24 25.53 18.00 -5.55
N ASP A 25 26.80 18.35 -5.80
CA ASP A 25 27.47 18.06 -7.07
C ASP A 25 27.45 16.56 -7.39
N THR A 26 27.57 15.74 -6.34
CA THR A 26 27.49 14.28 -6.46
C THR A 26 26.11 13.83 -6.96
N PHE A 27 25.01 14.37 -6.42
CA PHE A 27 23.66 14.00 -6.87
C PHE A 27 23.37 14.44 -8.30
N VAL A 28 23.78 15.65 -8.69
CA VAL A 28 23.57 16.16 -10.06
C VAL A 28 24.28 15.26 -11.08
N GLU A 29 25.49 14.79 -10.78
CA GLU A 29 26.19 13.83 -11.64
C GLU A 29 25.52 12.45 -11.65
N GLU A 30 25.08 11.95 -10.50
CA GLU A 30 24.30 10.70 -10.43
C GLU A 30 23.00 10.78 -11.24
N TRP A 31 22.30 11.93 -11.21
CA TRP A 31 21.11 12.18 -12.02
C TRP A 31 21.41 12.17 -13.51
N LYS A 32 22.47 12.88 -13.96
CA LYS A 32 22.88 12.87 -15.37
C LYS A 32 23.22 11.46 -15.85
N GLN A 33 23.92 10.67 -15.03
CA GLN A 33 24.23 9.28 -15.36
C GLN A 33 22.97 8.43 -15.45
N TYR A 34 22.06 8.55 -14.48
CA TYR A 34 20.81 7.80 -14.44
C TYR A 34 19.90 8.13 -15.64
N ARG A 35 19.71 9.41 -15.95
CA ARG A 35 18.84 9.86 -17.04
C ARG A 35 19.31 9.39 -18.41
N ASN A 36 20.62 9.42 -18.65
CA ASN A 36 21.23 9.10 -19.94
C ASN A 36 21.56 7.60 -20.10
N ALA A 37 21.35 6.80 -19.06
CA ALA A 37 21.50 5.35 -19.13
C ALA A 37 20.41 4.70 -20.00
N ASP A 38 20.71 3.52 -20.53
CA ASP A 38 19.70 2.69 -21.20
C ASP A 38 18.66 2.15 -20.21
N ASP A 39 17.58 1.59 -20.75
CA ASP A 39 16.44 1.06 -19.97
C ASP A 39 16.84 -0.03 -18.96
N HIS A 40 17.82 -0.88 -19.29
CA HIS A 40 18.25 -1.95 -18.39
C HIS A 40 19.01 -1.37 -17.21
N GLU A 41 19.95 -0.48 -17.48
CA GLU A 41 20.80 0.16 -16.49
C GLU A 41 19.99 1.08 -15.56
N LYS A 42 19.02 1.83 -16.11
CA LYS A 42 18.06 2.62 -15.29
C LYS A 42 17.29 1.75 -14.30
N ASN A 43 16.81 0.59 -14.72
CA ASN A 43 16.08 -0.30 -13.81
C ASN A 43 16.99 -0.94 -12.76
N PHE A 44 18.21 -1.32 -13.16
CA PHE A 44 19.20 -1.88 -12.24
C PHE A 44 19.60 -0.87 -11.15
N LYS A 45 19.75 0.42 -11.51
CA LYS A 45 20.19 1.49 -10.60
C LYS A 45 19.05 2.24 -9.89
N GLU A 46 17.79 1.96 -10.18
CA GLU A 46 16.68 2.76 -9.66
C GLU A 46 16.67 2.84 -8.13
N ILE A 47 16.86 1.73 -7.45
CA ILE A 47 16.86 1.70 -5.98
C ILE A 47 17.99 2.57 -5.43
N SER A 48 19.22 2.42 -5.92
CA SER A 48 20.35 3.22 -5.45
C SER A 48 20.19 4.70 -5.79
N PHE A 49 19.63 5.02 -6.95
CA PHE A 49 19.29 6.38 -7.35
C PHE A 49 18.25 7.02 -6.42
N LEU A 50 17.18 6.30 -6.07
CA LEU A 50 16.19 6.79 -5.09
C LEU A 50 16.82 7.06 -3.72
N ARG A 51 17.80 6.25 -3.29
CA ARG A 51 18.56 6.53 -2.05
C ARG A 51 19.43 7.77 -2.15
N ALA A 52 20.01 8.03 -3.32
CA ALA A 52 20.76 9.26 -3.55
C ALA A 52 19.86 10.49 -3.51
N LEU A 53 18.70 10.42 -4.18
CA LEU A 53 17.66 11.44 -4.15
C LEU A 53 17.19 11.75 -2.71
N GLU A 54 16.90 10.71 -1.92
CA GLU A 54 16.53 10.86 -0.51
C GLU A 54 17.60 11.60 0.30
N ARG A 55 18.88 11.21 0.15
CA ARG A 55 20.00 11.85 0.85
C ARG A 55 20.16 13.31 0.42
N PHE A 56 20.01 13.59 -0.88
CA PHE A 56 20.08 14.93 -1.44
C PHE A 56 18.97 15.83 -0.86
N VAL A 57 17.70 15.41 -0.98
CA VAL A 57 16.55 16.18 -0.51
C VAL A 57 16.57 16.38 1.00
N LYS A 58 16.98 15.36 1.76
CA LYS A 58 17.14 15.45 3.21
C LYS A 58 18.11 16.55 3.62
N ASN A 59 19.26 16.65 2.95
CA ASN A 59 20.35 17.56 3.32
C ASN A 59 20.29 18.92 2.59
N CYS A 60 19.35 19.10 1.67
CA CYS A 60 19.17 20.36 0.95
C CYS A 60 18.10 21.23 1.63
N ASP A 61 18.52 22.35 2.23
CA ASP A 61 17.63 23.31 2.87
C ASP A 61 16.98 24.29 1.87
N ALA A 62 17.54 24.40 0.66
CA ALA A 62 17.08 25.36 -0.34
C ALA A 62 17.14 24.75 -1.75
N LEU A 63 16.27 23.77 -1.99
CA LEU A 63 16.14 23.08 -3.28
C LEU A 63 16.03 24.05 -4.47
N ASN A 64 15.35 25.18 -4.29
CA ASN A 64 15.16 26.20 -5.33
C ASN A 64 16.47 26.83 -5.83
N ARG A 65 17.57 26.79 -5.06
CA ARG A 65 18.88 27.27 -5.54
C ARG A 65 19.45 26.41 -6.67
N TYR A 66 18.99 25.16 -6.79
CA TYR A 66 19.46 24.18 -7.76
C TYR A 66 18.49 24.02 -8.94
N ALA A 67 17.51 24.91 -9.06
CA ALA A 67 16.49 24.84 -10.11
C ALA A 67 17.09 24.92 -11.53
N GLU A 68 18.22 25.62 -11.71
CA GLU A 68 18.91 25.70 -13.00
C GLU A 68 19.58 24.38 -13.40
N GLU A 69 20.23 23.67 -12.45
CA GLU A 69 20.91 22.40 -12.70
C GLU A 69 19.94 21.21 -12.74
N LEU A 70 18.81 21.33 -12.06
CA LEU A 70 17.71 20.36 -12.02
C LEU A 70 16.54 20.81 -12.89
N ASN A 71 16.82 21.31 -14.11
CA ASN A 71 15.81 21.89 -15.00
C ASN A 71 14.65 20.94 -15.39
N ASP A 72 14.84 19.61 -15.32
CA ASP A 72 13.76 18.63 -15.55
C ASP A 72 12.96 18.29 -14.27
N TRP A 73 13.33 18.88 -13.15
CA TRP A 73 12.67 18.67 -11.87
C TRP A 73 11.71 19.81 -11.55
N LYS A 74 10.66 19.48 -10.82
CA LYS A 74 9.76 20.45 -10.20
C LYS A 74 9.85 20.33 -8.71
N ILE A 75 9.92 21.48 -8.07
CA ILE A 75 9.98 21.62 -6.62
C ILE A 75 8.74 22.38 -6.21
N GLU A 76 7.96 21.80 -5.31
CA GLU A 76 6.81 22.46 -4.72
C GLU A 76 6.88 22.32 -3.20
N VAL A 77 6.52 23.39 -2.48
CA VAL A 77 6.42 23.40 -1.02
C VAL A 77 4.96 23.63 -0.65
N SER A 78 4.43 22.79 0.24
CA SER A 78 3.06 22.92 0.75
C SER A 78 2.84 24.31 1.38
N GLU A 79 1.60 24.81 1.34
CA GLU A 79 1.30 26.17 1.84
C GLU A 79 1.58 26.32 3.34
N ASP A 80 1.42 25.24 4.11
CA ASP A 80 1.75 25.20 5.54
C ASP A 80 3.24 24.95 5.82
N ALA A 81 4.05 24.87 4.76
CA ALA A 81 5.48 24.60 4.76
C ALA A 81 5.90 23.29 5.46
N LYS A 82 4.98 22.36 5.72
CA LYS A 82 5.30 21.08 6.37
C LYS A 82 5.94 20.07 5.43
N PHE A 83 5.61 20.14 4.16
CA PHE A 83 6.10 19.23 3.13
C PHE A 83 6.77 19.96 1.97
N SER A 84 7.84 19.35 1.47
CA SER A 84 8.47 19.69 0.20
C SER A 84 8.47 18.47 -0.70
N VAL A 85 8.13 18.65 -1.98
CA VAL A 85 8.12 17.60 -2.99
C VAL A 85 9.06 18.01 -4.12
N LEU A 86 9.99 17.11 -4.46
CA LEU A 86 10.87 17.22 -5.61
C LEU A 86 10.52 16.08 -6.57
N ALA A 87 10.11 16.37 -7.80
CA ALA A 87 9.68 15.34 -8.76
C ALA A 87 10.19 15.57 -10.18
N THR A 88 10.27 14.49 -10.97
CA THR A 88 10.65 14.51 -12.38
C THR A 88 10.01 13.34 -13.15
N VAL A 89 10.15 13.36 -14.46
CA VAL A 89 9.75 12.29 -15.37
C VAL A 89 10.99 11.79 -16.09
N VAL A 90 11.20 10.47 -16.05
CA VAL A 90 12.31 9.79 -16.70
C VAL A 90 11.77 8.97 -17.86
N SER A 91 12.24 9.28 -19.06
CA SER A 91 11.84 8.56 -20.27
C SER A 91 12.56 7.22 -20.42
N TYR A 92 11.81 6.22 -20.89
CA TYR A 92 12.30 4.89 -21.25
C TYR A 92 12.02 4.61 -22.73
N GLU A 93 12.91 3.88 -23.40
CA GLU A 93 12.79 3.62 -24.85
C GLU A 93 11.83 2.48 -25.18
N LEU A 94 11.88 1.40 -24.39
CA LEU A 94 11.15 0.15 -24.61
C LEU A 94 10.17 -0.16 -23.46
N ARG A 95 10.08 0.71 -22.46
CA ARG A 95 9.26 0.54 -21.26
C ARG A 95 8.44 1.80 -20.98
N PRO A 96 7.40 1.72 -20.14
CA PRO A 96 6.72 2.90 -19.65
C PRO A 96 7.71 3.88 -18.99
N ASP A 97 7.51 5.18 -19.23
CA ASP A 97 8.23 6.24 -18.53
C ASP A 97 8.02 6.10 -17.01
N LYS A 98 8.90 6.73 -16.21
CA LYS A 98 8.77 6.73 -14.76
C LYS A 98 8.60 8.12 -14.19
N PHE A 99 7.62 8.26 -13.30
CA PHE A 99 7.47 9.44 -12.46
C PHE A 99 8.25 9.19 -11.18
N ILE A 100 9.34 9.92 -11.00
CA ILE A 100 10.19 9.84 -9.81
C ILE A 100 9.92 11.06 -8.96
N TYR A 101 9.66 10.86 -7.67
CA TYR A 101 9.43 11.96 -6.75
C TYR A 101 9.96 11.64 -5.35
N CYS A 102 10.31 12.69 -4.61
CA CYS A 102 10.73 12.59 -3.22
C CYS A 102 9.85 13.50 -2.37
N ILE A 103 9.29 12.93 -1.30
CA ILE A 103 8.52 13.67 -0.30
C ILE A 103 9.43 13.90 0.92
N LYS A 104 9.62 15.16 1.30
CA LYS A 104 10.29 15.59 2.53
C LYS A 104 9.26 16.11 3.52
N SER A 105 9.27 15.57 4.73
CA SER A 105 8.68 16.24 5.89
C SER A 105 9.69 17.24 6.42
N ASN A 106 9.36 18.52 6.37
CA ASN A 106 10.20 19.61 6.83
C ASN A 106 10.31 19.64 8.36
N ASP A 107 9.28 19.17 9.07
CA ASP A 107 9.27 19.10 10.54
C ASP A 107 10.23 18.04 11.09
N SER A 108 10.24 16.84 10.49
CA SER A 108 11.09 15.73 10.94
C SER A 108 12.41 15.62 10.17
N GLY A 109 12.54 16.33 9.05
CA GLY A 109 13.66 16.18 8.11
C GLY A 109 13.70 14.81 7.41
N THR A 110 12.65 13.99 7.51
CA THR A 110 12.61 12.68 6.84
C THR A 110 12.24 12.85 5.37
N ALA A 111 12.94 12.14 4.50
CA ALA A 111 12.72 12.17 3.05
C ALA A 111 12.61 10.75 2.49
N PHE A 112 11.65 10.55 1.60
CA PHE A 112 11.38 9.26 0.96
C PHE A 112 11.22 9.42 -0.54
N GLY A 113 11.97 8.62 -1.31
CA GLY A 113 11.92 8.57 -2.77
C GLY A 113 10.95 7.51 -3.23
N PHE A 114 10.20 7.83 -4.27
CA PHE A 114 9.16 7.01 -4.87
C PHE A 114 9.34 6.99 -6.38
N SER A 115 8.90 5.90 -6.99
CA SER A 115 8.89 5.73 -8.44
C SER A 115 7.60 5.06 -8.86
N ARG A 116 7.00 5.55 -9.93
CA ARG A 116 5.74 5.02 -10.49
C ARG A 116 5.84 4.94 -12.00
N GLU A 117 5.42 3.82 -12.57
CA GLU A 117 5.31 3.68 -14.01
C GLU A 117 4.19 4.55 -14.56
N ILE A 118 4.45 5.06 -15.77
CA ILE A 118 3.59 5.98 -16.47
C ILE A 118 3.09 5.29 -17.73
N ASN A 119 1.85 4.85 -17.70
CA ASN A 119 1.23 4.20 -18.87
C ASN A 119 0.82 5.18 -19.99
N ARG A 120 1.00 6.50 -19.79
CA ARG A 120 0.65 7.55 -20.78
C ARG A 120 1.67 8.69 -20.72
N PRO A 121 2.24 9.15 -21.84
CA PRO A 121 3.34 10.11 -21.86
C PRO A 121 3.05 11.36 -21.01
N LEU A 122 3.90 11.58 -20.02
CA LEU A 122 3.88 12.69 -19.04
C LEU A 122 4.81 13.85 -19.45
N ASP A 123 5.57 13.66 -20.52
CA ASP A 123 6.56 14.59 -21.08
C ASP A 123 5.94 15.92 -21.57
N LYS A 124 4.65 15.92 -21.91
CA LYS A 124 3.92 17.13 -22.33
C LYS A 124 3.19 17.82 -21.18
N GLY A 125 3.93 18.59 -20.39
CA GLY A 125 3.37 19.59 -19.46
C GLY A 125 2.56 18.98 -18.31
N TRP A 126 3.25 18.69 -17.21
CA TRP A 126 2.67 18.25 -15.95
C TRP A 126 2.77 19.33 -14.87
N THR A 127 1.96 19.28 -13.82
CA THR A 127 2.09 20.17 -12.65
C THR A 127 1.89 19.40 -11.35
N LEU A 128 2.46 19.93 -10.28
CA LEU A 128 2.25 19.48 -8.91
C LEU A 128 1.39 20.52 -8.22
N ASN A 129 0.29 20.08 -7.60
CA ASN A 129 -0.54 20.96 -6.80
C ASN A 129 -0.75 20.31 -5.44
N TYR A 130 -0.66 21.10 -4.37
CA TYR A 130 -1.10 20.66 -3.06
C TYR A 130 -2.62 20.79 -2.93
N ASP A 131 -3.20 19.91 -2.13
CA ASP A 131 -4.58 19.99 -1.68
C ASP A 131 -4.59 19.98 -0.15
N LEU A 132 -5.28 20.93 0.47
CA LEU A 132 -5.28 21.09 1.92
C LEU A 132 -6.70 20.90 2.43
N LEU A 133 -6.86 19.90 3.29
CA LEU A 133 -8.11 19.68 4.01
C LEU A 133 -7.88 19.92 5.50
N PRO A 134 -8.18 21.14 6.01
CA PRO A 134 -8.04 21.45 7.42
C PRO A 134 -9.10 20.69 8.23
N LEU A 135 -8.67 20.04 9.30
CA LEU A 135 -9.53 19.37 10.28
C LEU A 135 -9.42 20.11 11.62
N SER A 136 -10.31 19.80 12.57
CA SER A 136 -10.36 20.48 13.87
C SER A 136 -9.07 20.38 14.69
N GLU A 137 -8.33 19.27 14.55
CA GLU A 137 -7.12 18.98 15.34
C GLU A 137 -5.90 18.59 14.48
N ASP A 138 -6.04 18.54 13.15
CA ASP A 138 -5.00 18.10 12.22
C ASP A 138 -5.24 18.71 10.83
N THR A 139 -4.29 18.58 9.91
CA THR A 139 -4.47 18.98 8.51
C THR A 139 -4.04 17.83 7.60
N LEU A 140 -4.88 17.48 6.64
CA LEU A 140 -4.49 16.56 5.57
C LEU A 140 -3.83 17.38 4.46
N VAL A 141 -2.59 17.04 4.12
CA VAL A 141 -1.85 17.70 3.04
C VAL A 141 -1.69 16.69 1.90
N GLY A 142 -2.53 16.82 0.88
CA GLY A 142 -2.49 15.99 -0.31
C GLY A 142 -1.56 16.55 -1.38
N LEU A 143 -1.11 15.67 -2.28
CA LEU A 143 -0.39 16.01 -3.51
C LEU A 143 -1.17 15.47 -4.70
N LYS A 144 -1.52 16.37 -5.62
CA LYS A 144 -2.15 16.04 -6.89
C LYS A 144 -1.18 16.33 -8.02
N VAL A 145 -1.03 15.37 -8.92
CA VAL A 145 -0.23 15.51 -10.14
C VAL A 145 -1.17 15.59 -11.32
N PHE A 146 -1.07 16.68 -12.09
CA PHE A 146 -1.87 16.89 -13.27
C PHE A 146 -1.02 16.75 -14.53
N VAL A 147 -1.60 16.17 -15.58
CA VAL A 147 -0.98 15.99 -16.89
C VAL A 147 -1.93 16.56 -17.92
N GLN A 148 -1.50 17.61 -18.63
CA GLN A 148 -2.36 18.33 -19.59
C GLN A 148 -3.70 18.75 -18.96
N GLY A 149 -3.66 19.19 -17.69
CA GLY A 149 -4.85 19.62 -16.93
C GLY A 149 -5.75 18.50 -16.39
N LYS A 150 -5.40 17.21 -16.59
CA LYS A 150 -6.14 16.07 -16.03
C LYS A 150 -5.41 15.48 -14.84
N LEU A 151 -6.14 15.17 -13.76
CA LEU A 151 -5.61 14.50 -12.59
C LEU A 151 -5.08 13.10 -12.97
N TRP A 152 -3.82 12.83 -12.64
CA TRP A 152 -3.16 11.55 -12.89
C TRP A 152 -2.84 10.79 -11.61
N LEU A 153 -2.30 11.48 -10.61
CA LEU A 153 -1.99 10.92 -9.29
C LEU A 153 -2.63 11.79 -8.22
N ASP A 154 -3.26 11.14 -7.25
CA ASP A 154 -3.87 11.78 -6.10
C ASP A 154 -3.41 11.07 -4.82
N ILE A 155 -2.47 11.68 -4.11
CA ILE A 155 -2.02 11.25 -2.80
C ILE A 155 -2.78 12.11 -1.79
N PRO A 156 -3.79 11.58 -1.09
CA PRO A 156 -4.66 12.42 -0.25
C PRO A 156 -4.00 12.89 1.04
N ASP A 157 -2.86 12.30 1.42
CA ASP A 157 -2.07 12.75 2.56
C ASP A 157 -0.60 12.31 2.50
N LEU A 158 0.30 13.29 2.44
CA LEU A 158 1.75 13.07 2.40
C LEU A 158 2.30 12.48 3.70
N ASN A 159 1.72 12.79 4.86
CA ASN A 159 2.16 12.23 6.13
C ASN A 159 1.95 10.70 6.16
N THR A 160 0.80 10.23 5.67
CA THR A 160 0.49 8.80 5.56
C THR A 160 1.41 8.11 4.57
N ALA A 161 1.73 8.75 3.43
CA ALA A 161 2.72 8.21 2.49
C ALA A 161 4.09 8.01 3.16
N ILE A 162 4.56 8.99 3.93
CA ILE A 162 5.81 8.90 4.71
C ILE A 162 5.74 7.80 5.78
N LEU A 163 4.63 7.70 6.52
CA LEU A 163 4.45 6.70 7.56
C LEU A 163 4.43 5.27 6.99
N LEU A 164 3.75 5.06 5.86
CA LEU A 164 3.73 3.78 5.16
C LEU A 164 5.12 3.40 4.64
N GLU A 165 5.85 4.34 4.03
CA GLU A 165 7.20 4.06 3.57
C GLU A 165 8.17 3.79 4.73
N SER A 166 8.01 4.52 5.85
CA SER A 166 8.76 4.25 7.09
C SER A 166 8.46 2.85 7.63
N LEU A 167 7.19 2.44 7.58
CA LEU A 167 6.76 1.12 8.02
C LEU A 167 7.38 0.02 7.14
N LEU A 168 7.30 0.15 5.81
CA LEU A 168 7.91 -0.80 4.86
C LEU A 168 9.42 -0.96 5.06
N ARG A 169 10.11 0.09 5.51
CA ARG A 169 11.58 0.08 5.74
C ARG A 169 12.01 -0.31 7.15
N SER A 170 11.07 -0.37 8.10
CA SER A 170 11.39 -0.64 9.52
C SER A 170 11.79 -2.09 9.78
N GLY A 171 11.36 -3.04 8.95
CA GLY A 171 11.78 -4.44 9.02
C GLY A 171 11.49 -5.11 10.37
N GLY A 172 10.30 -4.88 10.94
CA GLY A 172 9.81 -5.61 12.12
C GLY A 172 10.43 -5.21 13.48
N SER A 173 10.84 -3.95 13.68
CA SER A 173 11.20 -3.45 15.02
C SER A 173 9.97 -3.08 15.87
N GLU A 174 10.11 -2.94 17.20
CA GLU A 174 9.02 -2.52 18.12
C GLU A 174 8.29 -1.23 17.68
N SER A 175 8.96 -0.37 16.89
CA SER A 175 8.36 0.82 16.27
C SER A 175 7.24 0.53 15.26
N ILE A 176 7.11 -0.69 14.73
CA ILE A 176 6.09 -1.03 13.71
C ILE A 176 4.67 -0.85 14.24
N PHE A 177 4.43 -1.18 15.51
CA PHE A 177 3.11 -1.03 16.13
C PHE A 177 2.76 0.45 16.30
N GLN A 178 3.72 1.27 16.72
CA GLN A 178 3.53 2.72 16.83
C GLN A 178 3.27 3.39 15.46
N LEU A 179 3.99 2.97 14.42
CA LEU A 179 3.74 3.43 13.05
C LEU A 179 2.34 3.01 12.57
N SER A 180 1.94 1.77 12.86
CA SER A 180 0.62 1.23 12.51
C SER A 180 -0.50 1.99 13.19
N GLU A 181 -0.37 2.32 14.47
CA GLU A 181 -1.34 3.15 15.18
C GLU A 181 -1.48 4.54 14.54
N LYS A 182 -0.37 5.17 14.16
CA LYS A 182 -0.39 6.46 13.46
C LYS A 182 -1.09 6.34 12.12
N ILE A 183 -0.75 5.32 11.32
CA ILE A 183 -1.40 5.04 10.02
C ILE A 183 -2.91 4.82 10.21
N GLN A 184 -3.32 4.04 11.21
CA GLN A 184 -4.73 3.82 11.52
C GLN A 184 -5.45 5.13 11.87
N LYS A 185 -4.86 6.00 12.69
CA LYS A 185 -5.45 7.31 13.01
C LYS A 185 -5.63 8.14 11.74
N ARG A 186 -4.58 8.28 10.93
CA ARG A 186 -4.60 9.03 9.67
C ARG A 186 -5.64 8.50 8.67
N LEU A 187 -5.71 7.18 8.49
CA LEU A 187 -6.73 6.55 7.63
C LEU A 187 -8.15 6.79 8.15
N SER A 188 -8.37 6.81 9.48
CA SER A 188 -9.69 7.14 10.05
C SER A 188 -10.10 8.56 9.74
N LEU A 189 -9.16 9.50 9.82
CA LEU A 189 -9.40 10.90 9.45
C LEU A 189 -9.77 10.98 7.96
N MET A 190 -8.94 10.44 7.07
CA MET A 190 -9.20 10.48 5.63
C MET A 190 -10.50 9.79 5.22
N MET A 191 -10.76 8.58 5.74
CA MET A 191 -11.95 7.80 5.37
C MET A 191 -13.25 8.39 5.92
N SER A 192 -13.20 9.25 6.93
CA SER A 192 -14.39 9.93 7.46
C SER A 192 -14.73 11.23 6.73
N GLN A 193 -13.84 11.76 5.89
CA GLN A 193 -14.11 12.96 5.10
C GLN A 193 -14.89 12.62 3.81
N PRO A 194 -16.06 13.25 3.56
CA PRO A 194 -16.83 13.07 2.33
C PRO A 194 -16.02 13.30 1.05
N GLU A 195 -15.13 14.29 1.06
CA GLU A 195 -14.29 14.69 -0.07
C GLU A 195 -13.28 13.61 -0.46
N LEU A 196 -12.86 12.79 0.51
CA LEU A 196 -11.85 11.74 0.33
C LEU A 196 -12.45 10.33 0.28
N PHE A 197 -13.76 10.19 0.49
CA PHE A 197 -14.41 8.89 0.48
C PHE A 197 -14.24 8.16 -0.86
N PHE A 198 -14.27 8.86 -1.98
CA PHE A 198 -14.10 8.22 -3.30
C PHE A 198 -12.66 8.21 -3.83
N ASN A 199 -11.69 8.74 -3.07
CA ASN A 199 -10.28 8.51 -3.38
C ASN A 199 -9.94 7.03 -3.11
N ASP A 200 -9.36 6.32 -4.07
CA ASP A 200 -9.08 4.87 -4.00
C ASP A 200 -7.77 4.54 -3.26
N PHE A 201 -7.07 5.55 -2.73
CA PHE A 201 -5.78 5.44 -2.07
C PHE A 201 -4.70 4.80 -2.93
N SER A 202 -4.81 4.84 -4.26
CA SER A 202 -3.78 4.39 -5.21
C SER A 202 -2.45 5.13 -5.09
N GLY A 203 -2.47 6.34 -4.50
CA GLY A 203 -1.30 7.11 -4.12
C GLY A 203 -0.46 6.51 -2.98
N PHE A 204 -0.97 5.50 -2.27
CA PHE A 204 -0.29 4.84 -1.17
C PHE A 204 0.28 3.47 -1.58
N SER A 205 1.49 3.18 -1.14
CA SER A 205 2.11 1.86 -1.27
C SER A 205 1.80 1.00 -0.05
N GLY A 206 1.64 -0.31 -0.24
CA GLY A 206 1.45 -1.26 0.87
C GLY A 206 0.04 -1.33 1.45
N LEU A 207 -0.93 -0.60 0.89
CA LEU A 207 -2.34 -0.74 1.24
C LEU A 207 -3.09 -1.50 0.14
N SER A 208 -4.03 -2.35 0.54
CA SER A 208 -5.07 -2.85 -0.35
C SER A 208 -6.37 -2.09 -0.09
N THR A 209 -6.87 -1.41 -1.12
CA THR A 209 -8.11 -0.63 -1.05
C THR A 209 -9.14 -1.18 -2.03
N LEU A 210 -10.28 -1.60 -1.50
CA LEU A 210 -11.45 -2.02 -2.25
C LEU A 210 -12.52 -0.94 -2.11
N LEU A 211 -12.76 -0.19 -3.18
CA LEU A 211 -13.77 0.86 -3.25
C LEU A 211 -14.93 0.39 -4.11
N LEU A 212 -16.14 0.39 -3.54
CA LEU A 212 -17.40 0.10 -4.23
C LEU A 212 -18.28 1.36 -4.20
N PRO A 213 -18.18 2.24 -5.21
CA PRO A 213 -18.87 3.53 -5.18
C PRO A 213 -20.40 3.42 -5.14
N LYS A 214 -20.96 2.41 -5.82
CA LYS A 214 -22.41 2.18 -5.89
C LYS A 214 -22.98 1.76 -4.53
N GLU A 215 -22.26 0.92 -3.81
CA GLU A 215 -22.65 0.42 -2.48
C GLU A 215 -22.23 1.37 -1.35
N GLY A 216 -21.46 2.43 -1.67
CA GLY A 216 -20.94 3.35 -0.67
C GLY A 216 -20.00 2.67 0.32
N LEU A 217 -19.23 1.68 -0.13
CA LEU A 217 -18.35 0.87 0.72
C LEU A 217 -16.88 1.08 0.33
N LYS A 218 -16.02 1.30 1.33
CA LYS A 218 -14.56 1.27 1.19
C LYS A 218 -13.97 0.32 2.23
N ILE A 219 -13.16 -0.63 1.79
CA ILE A 219 -12.41 -1.55 2.65
C ILE A 219 -10.93 -1.27 2.42
N VAL A 220 -10.19 -0.96 3.48
CA VAL A 220 -8.73 -0.78 3.43
C VAL A 220 -8.10 -1.80 4.35
N THR A 221 -7.22 -2.65 3.82
CA THR A 221 -6.50 -3.67 4.59
C THR A 221 -5.03 -3.69 4.23
N TRP A 222 -4.19 -3.99 5.21
CA TRP A 222 -2.76 -4.20 5.03
C TRP A 222 -2.25 -5.14 6.13
N ASN A 223 -1.01 -5.59 5.98
CA ASN A 223 -0.34 -6.39 6.99
C ASN A 223 1.07 -5.88 7.21
N ILE A 224 1.65 -6.31 8.32
CA ILE A 224 3.07 -6.19 8.62
C ILE A 224 3.59 -7.58 8.86
N GLU A 225 4.77 -7.85 8.31
CA GLU A 225 5.53 -9.08 8.58
C GLU A 225 6.65 -8.73 9.56
N GLU A 226 6.74 -9.49 10.64
CA GLU A 226 7.81 -9.42 11.61
C GLU A 226 9.03 -10.21 11.13
N ARG A 227 10.16 -10.06 11.83
CA ARG A 227 11.43 -10.69 11.43
C ARG A 227 11.40 -12.21 11.51
N ASP A 228 10.55 -12.76 12.36
CA ASP A 228 10.32 -14.20 12.51
C ASP A 228 9.29 -14.75 11.51
N GLY A 229 8.74 -13.89 10.63
CA GLY A 229 7.74 -14.23 9.63
C GLY A 229 6.31 -14.22 10.17
N ASP A 230 6.08 -13.80 11.42
CA ASP A 230 4.72 -13.60 11.91
C ASP A 230 4.07 -12.38 11.26
N HIS A 231 2.78 -12.50 10.95
CA HIS A 231 2.01 -11.42 10.36
C HIS A 231 1.04 -10.77 11.36
N HIS A 232 0.88 -9.45 11.27
CA HIS A 232 -0.16 -8.67 11.93
C HIS A 232 -1.02 -7.97 10.90
N PHE A 233 -2.33 -8.12 11.01
CA PHE A 233 -3.28 -7.54 10.05
C PHE A 233 -3.96 -6.31 10.60
N TYR A 234 -4.21 -5.36 9.72
CA TYR A 234 -4.92 -4.13 10.03
C TYR A 234 -5.98 -3.89 8.97
N GLY A 235 -7.13 -3.40 9.41
CA GLY A 235 -8.26 -3.21 8.52
C GLY A 235 -9.18 -2.08 8.95
N LYS A 236 -9.73 -1.38 7.98
CA LYS A 236 -10.80 -0.40 8.17
C LYS A 236 -11.88 -0.57 7.13
N ILE A 237 -13.11 -0.39 7.56
CA ILE A 237 -14.29 -0.36 6.69
C ILE A 237 -14.94 1.00 6.85
N ALA A 238 -15.24 1.69 5.75
CA ALA A 238 -16.08 2.87 5.76
C ALA A 238 -17.34 2.64 4.94
N ILE A 239 -18.48 3.08 5.49
CA ILE A 239 -19.77 3.13 4.80
C ILE A 239 -20.22 4.58 4.68
N ASN A 240 -20.40 5.02 3.45
CA ASN A 240 -21.06 6.29 3.13
C ASN A 240 -22.58 6.06 3.13
N LYS A 241 -23.27 6.65 4.10
CA LYS A 241 -24.73 6.56 4.26
C LYS A 241 -25.50 7.61 3.43
N GLY A 242 -24.79 8.44 2.66
CA GLY A 242 -25.35 9.62 2.01
C GLY A 242 -25.28 10.85 2.92
N GLU A 243 -25.56 12.03 2.33
CA GLU A 243 -25.63 13.32 3.04
C GLU A 243 -24.37 13.66 3.87
N GLY A 244 -23.20 13.20 3.43
CA GLY A 244 -21.92 13.42 4.12
C GLY A 244 -21.72 12.58 5.38
N GLN A 245 -22.64 11.67 5.73
CA GLN A 245 -22.49 10.80 6.89
C GLN A 245 -21.69 9.55 6.54
N ILE A 246 -20.46 9.48 7.06
CA ILE A 246 -19.58 8.32 6.87
C ILE A 246 -19.28 7.67 8.22
N ASN A 247 -19.58 6.38 8.32
CA ASN A 247 -19.20 5.56 9.47
C ASN A 247 -17.91 4.81 9.13
N VAL A 248 -16.87 5.00 9.96
CA VAL A 248 -15.60 4.27 9.84
C VAL A 248 -15.45 3.29 10.99
N PHE A 249 -15.15 2.03 10.66
CA PHE A 249 -14.99 0.92 11.59
C PHE A 249 -13.54 0.43 11.55
N GLN A 250 -12.84 0.47 12.69
CA GLN A 250 -11.51 -0.14 12.84
C GLN A 250 -11.63 -1.61 13.21
N LEU A 251 -11.03 -2.48 12.41
CA LEU A 251 -11.04 -3.92 12.63
C LEU A 251 -9.91 -4.32 13.60
N ARG A 252 -10.19 -5.29 14.46
CA ARG A 252 -9.23 -5.93 15.35
C ARG A 252 -8.93 -7.32 14.82
N ASP A 253 -7.66 -7.53 14.48
CA ASP A 253 -7.14 -8.83 14.06
C ASP A 253 -7.17 -9.82 15.23
N ASN A 254 -7.84 -10.97 15.03
CA ASN A 254 -7.90 -12.09 15.96
C ASN A 254 -7.58 -13.42 15.27
N PHE A 255 -6.86 -13.43 14.14
CA PHE A 255 -6.73 -14.64 13.30
C PHE A 255 -6.20 -15.87 14.06
N ARG A 256 -5.34 -15.64 15.06
CA ARG A 256 -4.74 -16.69 15.91
C ARG A 256 -5.64 -17.17 17.04
N ASP A 257 -6.59 -16.35 17.47
CA ASP A 257 -7.41 -16.59 18.66
C ASP A 257 -8.81 -17.15 18.34
N ILE A 258 -9.15 -17.25 17.05
CA ILE A 258 -10.46 -17.77 16.61
C ILE A 258 -10.41 -19.29 16.53
N SER A 259 -11.15 -19.96 17.43
CA SER A 259 -11.39 -21.39 17.32
C SER A 259 -12.29 -21.72 16.12
N GLN A 260 -11.88 -22.69 15.30
CA GLN A 260 -12.62 -23.16 14.12
C GLN A 260 -13.08 -22.00 13.19
N PRO A 261 -12.13 -21.21 12.64
CA PRO A 261 -12.44 -19.98 11.92
C PRO A 261 -13.31 -20.16 10.68
N GLU A 262 -13.36 -21.36 10.10
CA GLU A 262 -14.24 -21.70 8.98
C GLU A 262 -15.74 -21.74 9.35
N TYR A 263 -16.07 -21.85 10.65
CA TYR A 263 -17.44 -21.95 11.17
C TYR A 263 -17.83 -20.80 12.12
N ALA A 264 -16.88 -19.94 12.46
CA ALA A 264 -17.10 -18.77 13.31
C ALA A 264 -17.76 -17.61 12.55
N SER A 265 -18.75 -16.97 13.16
CA SER A 265 -19.21 -15.63 12.77
C SER A 265 -18.51 -14.62 13.67
N LEU A 266 -18.04 -13.53 13.08
CA LEU A 266 -17.34 -12.48 13.82
C LEU A 266 -18.15 -11.19 13.71
N GLN A 267 -18.15 -10.40 14.79
CA GLN A 267 -18.83 -9.12 14.86
C GLN A 267 -17.79 -8.05 15.18
N PHE A 268 -17.99 -6.85 14.64
CA PHE A 268 -17.17 -5.70 14.99
C PHE A 268 -16.93 -5.58 16.53
N PRO A 269 -15.68 -5.35 16.98
CA PRO A 269 -14.49 -5.06 16.17
C PRO A 269 -13.76 -6.30 15.65
N ASP A 270 -14.16 -7.51 16.05
CA ASP A 270 -13.43 -8.75 15.78
C ASP A 270 -13.48 -9.15 14.31
N TRP A 271 -12.31 -9.50 13.79
CA TRP A 271 -12.09 -9.82 12.39
C TRP A 271 -11.04 -10.92 12.26
N TYR A 272 -11.15 -11.71 11.19
CA TYR A 272 -10.23 -12.83 10.97
C TYR A 272 -8.83 -12.39 10.56
N GLY A 273 -8.59 -11.18 10.08
CA GLY A 273 -7.25 -10.76 9.65
C GLY A 273 -6.88 -11.30 8.26
N ALA A 274 -6.92 -10.44 7.24
CA ALA A 274 -6.48 -10.73 5.88
C ALA A 274 -6.27 -9.44 5.08
N VAL A 275 -5.38 -9.45 4.11
CA VAL A 275 -5.32 -8.40 3.08
C VAL A 275 -6.27 -8.79 1.95
N TYR A 276 -7.37 -8.07 1.78
CA TYR A 276 -8.39 -8.34 0.77
C TYR A 276 -8.08 -7.63 -0.54
N TYR A 277 -7.92 -8.37 -1.63
CA TYR A 277 -7.58 -7.84 -2.94
C TYR A 277 -8.75 -7.86 -3.94
N HIS A 278 -9.87 -8.48 -3.58
CA HIS A 278 -11.07 -8.49 -4.43
C HIS A 278 -12.35 -8.60 -3.61
N VAL A 279 -13.44 -8.04 -4.13
CA VAL A 279 -14.76 -8.05 -3.49
C VAL A 279 -15.85 -8.25 -4.54
N ILE A 280 -16.76 -9.17 -4.24
CA ILE A 280 -17.89 -9.52 -5.09
C ILE A 280 -19.18 -9.17 -4.33
N PRO A 281 -19.88 -8.07 -4.68
CA PRO A 281 -21.16 -7.74 -4.08
C PRO A 281 -22.25 -8.68 -4.61
N ILE A 282 -23.00 -9.28 -3.69
CA ILE A 282 -24.08 -10.22 -4.00
C ILE A 282 -25.36 -9.75 -3.33
N HIS A 283 -26.34 -9.41 -4.16
CA HIS A 283 -27.69 -9.10 -3.71
C HIS A 283 -28.47 -10.41 -3.55
N TYR A 284 -28.92 -10.70 -2.33
CA TYR A 284 -29.77 -11.85 -2.06
C TYR A 284 -30.91 -11.45 -1.13
N LYS A 285 -32.15 -11.59 -1.62
CA LYS A 285 -33.35 -11.06 -0.97
C LYS A 285 -33.21 -9.56 -0.72
N LYS A 286 -33.29 -9.12 0.55
CA LYS A 286 -33.20 -7.70 0.95
C LYS A 286 -31.79 -7.27 1.35
N ASP A 287 -30.85 -8.22 1.43
CA ASP A 287 -29.53 -8.01 2.00
C ASP A 287 -28.45 -8.03 0.90
N ILE A 288 -27.34 -7.34 1.17
CA ILE A 288 -26.14 -7.36 0.33
C ILE A 288 -25.03 -8.06 1.10
N TYR A 289 -24.43 -9.07 0.49
CA TYR A 289 -23.27 -9.79 0.99
C TYR A 289 -22.06 -9.47 0.12
N TYR A 290 -20.93 -9.17 0.75
CA TYR A 290 -19.68 -8.86 0.08
C TYR A 290 -18.75 -10.05 0.25
N THR A 291 -18.62 -10.88 -0.80
CA THR A 291 -17.65 -11.99 -0.77
C THR A 291 -16.27 -11.41 -1.02
N LEU A 292 -15.36 -11.60 -0.06
CA LEU A 292 -14.02 -11.03 -0.07
C LEU A 292 -13.01 -12.13 -0.41
N LEU A 293 -12.13 -11.86 -1.36
CA LEU A 293 -10.95 -12.70 -1.63
C LEU A 293 -9.74 -12.00 -1.04
N GLY A 294 -8.97 -12.75 -0.26
CA GLY A 294 -7.85 -12.19 0.48
C GLY A 294 -6.71 -13.17 0.70
N TYR A 295 -5.69 -12.64 1.35
CA TYR A 295 -4.47 -13.31 1.70
C TYR A 295 -4.17 -13.10 3.18
N ASN A 296 -3.71 -14.15 3.86
CA ASN A 296 -3.15 -14.04 5.20
C ASN A 296 -1.77 -14.72 5.17
N GLY A 297 -0.71 -13.98 5.46
CA GLY A 297 0.65 -14.49 5.46
C GLY A 297 0.98 -15.50 6.56
N LYS A 298 0.16 -15.59 7.61
CA LYS A 298 0.25 -16.54 8.73
C LYS A 298 1.61 -16.56 9.43
N ASP A 299 2.59 -17.27 8.88
CA ASP A 299 3.90 -17.52 9.47
C ASP A 299 4.98 -17.74 8.39
N ALA A 300 6.24 -17.90 8.82
CA ALA A 300 7.37 -18.12 7.92
C ALA A 300 7.24 -19.38 7.02
N PHE A 301 6.43 -20.37 7.39
CA PHE A 301 6.39 -21.68 6.73
C PHE A 301 5.24 -21.80 5.72
N SER A 302 4.15 -21.10 5.97
CA SER A 302 2.90 -21.31 5.24
C SER A 302 2.08 -20.04 5.21
N LYS A 303 1.20 -19.94 4.22
CA LYS A 303 0.31 -18.80 4.04
C LYS A 303 -1.07 -19.26 3.59
N LEU A 304 -2.07 -18.38 3.68
CA LEU A 304 -3.45 -18.68 3.32
C LEU A 304 -4.00 -17.82 2.19
N ARG A 305 -4.78 -18.45 1.32
CA ARG A 305 -5.86 -17.76 0.61
C ARG A 305 -7.13 -17.82 1.45
N VAL A 306 -7.82 -16.69 1.54
CA VAL A 306 -9.00 -16.51 2.39
C VAL A 306 -10.18 -16.11 1.53
N ILE A 307 -11.31 -16.81 1.70
CA ILE A 307 -12.61 -16.37 1.19
C ILE A 307 -13.51 -16.12 2.39
N ASP A 308 -13.92 -14.86 2.56
CA ASP A 308 -14.77 -14.41 3.67
C ASP A 308 -16.03 -13.71 3.13
N VAL A 309 -17.01 -13.47 3.99
CA VAL A 309 -18.20 -12.71 3.63
C VAL A 309 -18.43 -11.61 4.66
N LEU A 310 -18.31 -10.37 4.22
CA LEU A 310 -18.73 -9.18 4.94
C LEU A 310 -20.22 -8.92 4.68
N TYR A 311 -20.95 -8.56 5.73
CA TYR A 311 -22.31 -8.05 5.65
C TYR A 311 -22.55 -7.07 6.80
N PHE A 312 -23.60 -6.27 6.72
CA PHE A 312 -23.96 -5.32 7.77
C PHE A 312 -25.19 -5.82 8.51
N ASN A 313 -25.16 -5.75 9.83
CA ASN A 313 -26.34 -6.05 10.64
C ASN A 313 -27.35 -4.89 10.61
N GLU A 314 -28.52 -5.06 11.21
CA GLU A 314 -29.59 -4.04 11.22
C GLU A 314 -29.17 -2.71 11.86
N LYS A 315 -28.17 -2.72 12.76
CA LYS A 315 -27.60 -1.51 13.37
C LYS A 315 -26.53 -0.85 12.49
N GLY A 316 -26.21 -1.44 11.35
CA GLY A 316 -25.20 -0.94 10.41
C GLY A 316 -23.75 -1.25 10.80
N TYR A 317 -23.51 -2.19 11.73
CA TYR A 317 -22.16 -2.64 12.05
C TYR A 317 -21.72 -3.78 11.13
N PRO A 318 -20.42 -3.85 10.77
CA PRO A 318 -19.89 -4.92 9.96
C PRO A 318 -19.83 -6.23 10.76
N ASN A 319 -20.25 -7.30 10.11
CA ASN A 319 -20.14 -8.68 10.56
C ASN A 319 -19.44 -9.51 9.47
N PHE A 320 -18.73 -10.55 9.89
CA PHE A 320 -18.04 -11.49 8.99
C PHE A 320 -18.53 -12.93 9.19
N GLY A 321 -18.33 -13.76 8.17
CA GLY A 321 -18.70 -15.16 8.18
C GLY A 321 -20.20 -15.39 8.04
N ALA A 322 -20.75 -15.10 6.87
CA ALA A 322 -22.10 -15.53 6.50
C ALA A 322 -22.07 -17.02 6.12
N SER A 323 -23.07 -17.78 6.56
CA SER A 323 -23.16 -19.22 6.33
C SER A 323 -23.60 -19.53 4.89
N VAL A 324 -22.72 -19.32 3.92
CA VAL A 324 -23.06 -19.37 2.48
C VAL A 324 -22.18 -20.32 1.66
N PHE A 325 -21.09 -20.87 2.20
CA PHE A 325 -20.21 -21.76 1.44
C PHE A 325 -20.66 -23.22 1.61
N ASN A 326 -21.30 -23.78 0.61
CA ASN A 326 -21.68 -25.20 0.59
C ASN A 326 -20.55 -26.03 -0.05
N ILE A 327 -19.74 -26.62 0.83
CA ILE A 327 -18.58 -27.43 0.47
C ILE A 327 -18.95 -28.89 0.71
N ASN A 328 -19.28 -29.61 -0.37
CA ASN A 328 -19.65 -31.02 -0.33
C ASN A 328 -20.75 -31.32 0.71
N GLY A 329 -21.79 -30.49 0.75
CA GLY A 329 -22.93 -30.60 1.67
C GLY A 329 -22.70 -30.00 3.06
N ARG A 330 -21.48 -29.54 3.36
CA ARG A 330 -21.16 -28.86 4.63
C ARG A 330 -21.19 -27.35 4.43
N LEU A 331 -21.96 -26.68 5.27
CA LEU A 331 -22.06 -25.22 5.23
C LEU A 331 -20.95 -24.60 6.07
N LYS A 332 -20.07 -23.85 5.41
CA LYS A 332 -18.99 -23.06 6.02
C LYS A 332 -19.31 -21.57 5.92
N LYS A 333 -18.66 -20.79 6.78
CA LYS A 333 -18.77 -19.33 6.86
C LYS A 333 -17.56 -18.61 6.27
N ARG A 334 -16.42 -19.30 6.23
CA ARG A 334 -15.15 -18.84 5.66
C ARG A 334 -14.41 -20.03 5.08
N LEU A 335 -13.67 -19.81 4.00
CA LEU A 335 -12.81 -20.83 3.40
C LEU A 335 -11.36 -20.40 3.55
N LEU A 336 -10.54 -21.31 4.05
CA LEU A 336 -9.13 -21.09 4.34
C LEU A 336 -8.32 -22.16 3.63
N PHE A 337 -7.47 -21.72 2.71
CA PHE A 337 -6.59 -22.59 1.93
C PHE A 337 -5.16 -22.32 2.36
N GLU A 338 -4.65 -23.13 3.28
CA GLU A 338 -3.26 -23.05 3.75
C GLU A 338 -2.35 -23.86 2.82
N TYR A 339 -1.22 -23.26 2.44
CA TYR A 339 -0.25 -23.82 1.50
C TYR A 339 1.16 -23.32 1.79
N ASN A 340 2.15 -23.94 1.15
CA ASN A 340 3.56 -23.60 1.31
C ASN A 340 3.85 -22.11 0.99
N ASN A 341 4.66 -21.46 1.83
CA ASN A 341 4.98 -20.03 1.64
C ASN A 341 5.74 -19.74 0.34
N ASN A 342 6.45 -20.72 -0.23
CA ASN A 342 7.17 -20.60 -1.50
C ASN A 342 6.33 -20.93 -2.74
N ALA A 343 5.10 -21.43 -2.56
CA ALA A 343 4.20 -21.69 -3.67
C ALA A 343 3.31 -20.47 -3.97
N GLY A 344 2.75 -20.43 -5.18
CA GLY A 344 1.72 -19.45 -5.57
C GLY A 344 0.41 -20.17 -5.83
N MET A 345 -0.65 -19.81 -5.10
CA MET A 345 -2.01 -20.36 -5.31
C MET A 345 -2.89 -19.30 -5.97
N MET A 346 -3.51 -19.64 -7.09
CA MET A 346 -4.55 -18.86 -7.73
C MET A 346 -5.84 -18.90 -6.90
N LEU A 347 -6.41 -17.72 -6.66
CA LEU A 347 -7.78 -17.54 -6.18
C LEU A 347 -8.29 -16.24 -6.80
N LYS A 348 -9.23 -16.33 -7.74
CA LYS A 348 -9.74 -15.15 -8.46
C LYS A 348 -11.22 -15.29 -8.76
N TYR A 349 -11.90 -14.16 -8.93
CA TYR A 349 -13.24 -14.16 -9.51
C TYR A 349 -13.14 -14.04 -11.03
N ASP A 350 -13.75 -14.98 -11.74
CA ASP A 350 -13.94 -14.89 -13.18
C ASP A 350 -15.29 -14.24 -13.47
N GLU A 351 -15.26 -12.98 -13.92
CA GLU A 351 -16.46 -12.18 -14.23
C GLU A 351 -17.30 -12.78 -15.37
N ARG A 352 -16.68 -13.53 -16.30
CA ARG A 352 -17.38 -14.10 -17.46
C ARG A 352 -18.16 -15.34 -17.04
N GLU A 353 -17.49 -16.22 -16.31
CA GLU A 353 -18.07 -17.45 -15.78
C GLU A 353 -18.91 -17.22 -14.50
N LYS A 354 -18.77 -16.04 -13.88
CA LYS A 354 -19.35 -15.68 -12.58
C LYS A 354 -19.01 -16.69 -11.47
N LYS A 355 -17.78 -17.20 -11.50
CA LYS A 355 -17.28 -18.22 -10.56
C LYS A 355 -16.04 -17.70 -9.85
N ILE A 356 -15.86 -18.08 -8.59
CA ILE A 356 -14.57 -17.95 -7.94
C ILE A 356 -13.76 -19.19 -8.32
N VAL A 357 -12.66 -19.02 -9.05
CA VAL A 357 -11.80 -20.11 -9.51
C VAL A 357 -10.55 -20.16 -8.65
N MET A 358 -10.13 -21.35 -8.27
CA MET A 358 -8.97 -21.57 -7.42
C MET A 358 -8.20 -22.82 -7.82
N ASP A 359 -6.90 -22.80 -7.56
CA ASP A 359 -6.08 -24.01 -7.68
C ASP A 359 -6.53 -25.05 -6.65
N HIS A 360 -6.54 -26.31 -7.06
CA HIS A 360 -6.62 -27.43 -6.13
C HIS A 360 -5.27 -27.62 -5.44
N LEU A 361 -5.29 -27.81 -4.12
CA LEU A 361 -4.08 -27.97 -3.31
C LEU A 361 -3.92 -29.44 -2.91
N SER A 362 -2.76 -29.99 -3.24
CA SER A 362 -2.35 -31.36 -2.87
C SER A 362 -1.00 -31.33 -2.13
N PRO A 363 -0.74 -32.27 -1.22
CA PRO A 363 0.56 -32.36 -0.57
C PRO A 363 1.63 -32.73 -1.60
N MET A 364 2.85 -32.19 -1.44
CA MET A 364 3.98 -32.49 -2.34
C MET A 364 4.34 -33.99 -2.39
N ASP A 365 4.05 -34.72 -1.31
CA ASP A 365 4.18 -36.17 -1.19
C ASP A 365 3.09 -36.70 -0.24
N ALA A 366 2.65 -37.93 -0.41
CA ALA A 366 1.65 -38.57 0.45
C ALA A 366 2.04 -38.56 1.94
N VAL A 367 3.34 -38.61 2.27
CA VAL A 367 3.82 -38.51 3.66
C VAL A 367 3.46 -37.18 4.34
N TYR A 368 3.20 -36.13 3.56
CA TYR A 368 2.86 -34.80 4.06
C TYR A 368 1.35 -34.54 4.12
N GLU A 369 0.51 -35.55 3.96
CA GLU A 369 -0.93 -35.39 4.13
C GLU A 369 -1.26 -34.82 5.52
N GLY A 370 -2.09 -33.77 5.55
CA GLY A 370 -2.43 -33.02 6.76
C GLY A 370 -1.44 -31.91 7.15
N TYR A 371 -0.19 -31.95 6.68
CA TYR A 371 0.80 -30.89 6.91
C TYR A 371 0.69 -29.80 5.85
N ARG A 372 -0.24 -28.85 6.07
CA ARG A 372 -0.62 -27.82 5.08
C ARG A 372 0.52 -26.93 4.58
N SER A 373 1.59 -26.77 5.35
CA SER A 373 2.82 -26.08 4.90
C SER A 373 3.54 -26.78 3.74
N TYR A 374 3.20 -28.02 3.41
CA TYR A 374 3.72 -28.77 2.26
C TYR A 374 2.70 -28.93 1.12
N TYR A 375 1.57 -28.22 1.19
CA TYR A 375 0.58 -28.25 0.11
C TYR A 375 0.96 -27.24 -0.97
N VAL A 376 0.78 -27.64 -2.22
CA VAL A 376 1.05 -26.84 -3.43
C VAL A 376 -0.06 -27.05 -4.46
N PRO A 377 -0.25 -26.14 -5.42
CA PRO A 377 -1.14 -26.37 -6.55
C PRO A 377 -0.74 -27.61 -7.35
N ASP A 378 -1.71 -28.43 -7.73
CA ASP A 378 -1.49 -29.64 -8.55
C ASP A 378 -1.88 -29.48 -10.03
N LEU A 379 -2.06 -28.24 -10.47
CA LEU A 379 -2.47 -27.85 -11.83
C LEU A 379 -3.91 -28.24 -12.19
N THR A 380 -4.71 -28.70 -11.23
CA THR A 380 -6.16 -28.82 -11.37
C THR A 380 -6.89 -27.66 -10.69
N TYR A 381 -8.14 -27.44 -11.07
CA TYR A 381 -8.91 -26.28 -10.64
C TYR A 381 -10.24 -26.69 -10.01
N ASP A 382 -10.58 -26.00 -8.94
CA ASP A 382 -11.90 -26.02 -8.35
C ASP A 382 -12.57 -24.65 -8.56
N ALA A 383 -13.89 -24.61 -8.44
CA ALA A 383 -14.63 -23.36 -8.48
C ALA A 383 -15.76 -23.29 -7.44
N LEU A 384 -16.10 -22.07 -7.04
CA LEU A 384 -17.36 -21.78 -6.36
C LEU A 384 -18.31 -21.10 -7.34
N GLU A 385 -19.50 -21.65 -7.47
CA GLU A 385 -20.59 -21.05 -8.23
C GLU A 385 -21.72 -20.60 -7.30
N TYR A 386 -22.19 -19.37 -7.47
CA TYR A 386 -23.27 -18.85 -6.63
C TYR A 386 -24.63 -19.37 -7.09
N ARG A 387 -25.29 -20.18 -6.26
CA ARG A 387 -26.61 -20.78 -6.50
C ARG A 387 -27.52 -20.56 -5.30
N LYS A 388 -28.66 -19.88 -5.51
CA LYS A 388 -29.76 -19.72 -4.52
C LYS A 388 -29.30 -19.27 -3.11
N GLY A 389 -28.43 -18.26 -3.04
CA GLY A 389 -27.97 -17.73 -1.76
C GLY A 389 -26.66 -18.32 -1.25
N GLN A 390 -26.07 -19.29 -1.96
CA GLN A 390 -24.90 -20.05 -1.52
C GLN A 390 -23.84 -20.14 -2.60
N TRP A 391 -22.58 -20.08 -2.22
CA TRP A 391 -21.45 -20.50 -3.04
C TRP A 391 -21.29 -22.02 -2.94
N VAL A 392 -21.47 -22.73 -4.06
CA VAL A 392 -21.41 -24.20 -4.14
C VAL A 392 -20.10 -24.62 -4.79
N LEU A 393 -19.37 -25.54 -4.16
CA LEU A 393 -18.13 -26.10 -4.71
C LEU A 393 -18.40 -26.97 -5.93
N LEU A 394 -17.63 -26.72 -6.99
CA LEU A 394 -17.48 -27.54 -8.18
C LEU A 394 -16.03 -28.00 -8.22
N GLN A 395 -15.80 -29.31 -8.19
CA GLN A 395 -14.44 -29.87 -8.17
C GLN A 395 -13.99 -30.28 -9.56
N GLY A 396 -12.68 -30.15 -9.84
CA GLY A 396 -12.07 -30.65 -11.07
C GLY A 396 -12.64 -30.02 -12.34
N ILE A 397 -12.83 -28.71 -12.32
CA ILE A 397 -13.32 -27.98 -13.49
C ILE A 397 -12.22 -27.83 -14.54
N GLU A 398 -12.61 -27.85 -15.82
CA GLU A 398 -11.71 -27.42 -16.89
C GLU A 398 -11.67 -25.89 -16.90
N TYR A 399 -10.48 -25.31 -16.72
CA TYR A 399 -10.27 -23.88 -16.75
C TYR A 399 -9.05 -23.54 -17.61
N PRO A 400 -9.24 -23.01 -18.83
CA PRO A 400 -8.12 -22.67 -19.70
C PRO A 400 -7.38 -21.45 -19.12
N ASN A 401 -6.11 -21.62 -18.76
CA ASN A 401 -5.22 -20.49 -18.47
C ASN A 401 -5.19 -19.57 -19.70
N ARG A 402 -5.69 -18.34 -19.55
CA ARG A 402 -5.63 -17.29 -20.56
C ARG A 402 -4.75 -16.16 -20.09
#